data_AF-A0A9P7JMV3-F1
#
_entry.id   AF-A0A9P7JMV3-F1
#
_cell.length_a   1.000
_cell.length_b   1.000
_cell.length_c   1.000
_cell.angle_alpha   90.00
_cell.angle_beta   90.00
_cell.angle_gamma   90.00
#
_symmetry.space_group_name_H-M   'P 1'
#
loop_
_entity.id
_entity.type
_entity.pdbx_description
1 polymer ?
#
loop_
_entity_poly.entity_id
_entity_poly.type
_entity_poly.pdbx_seq_one_letter_code
_entity_poly.pdbx_strand_id
1 'polypeptide(L)' 'MSTSNGKLGEDFLRIPKLAADGENWMMYKEHLQWSIDARGLLGHLDGTETKP' A
#
# COMPACT_ATOMS: atom_id res chain seq x y z
N MET A 1 22.39 -19.96 0.73
CA MET A 1 21.22 -19.33 0.08
C MET A 1 20.77 -18.19 0.99
N SER A 2 21.14 -16.95 0.66
CA SER A 2 20.75 -15.79 1.47
C SER A 2 19.29 -15.48 1.21
N THR A 3 18.43 -15.77 2.18
CA THR A 3 17.04 -15.36 2.18
C THR A 3 16.98 -13.87 2.51
N SER A 4 16.96 -13.02 1.50
CA SER A 4 16.60 -11.61 1.63
C SER A 4 15.10 -11.49 1.90
N ASN A 5 14.66 -11.93 3.08
CA ASN A 5 13.25 -11.95 3.48
C ASN A 5 12.82 -10.72 4.30
N GLY A 6 13.70 -9.75 4.50
CA GLY A 6 13.39 -8.50 5.23
C GLY A 6 13.08 -7.30 4.34
N LYS A 7 13.72 -7.20 3.17
CA LYS A 7 13.66 -5.98 2.34
C LYS A 7 12.35 -5.85 1.56
N LEU A 8 11.77 -6.96 1.12
CA LEU A 8 10.53 -6.95 0.33
C LEU A 8 9.31 -6.54 1.19
N GLY A 9 9.22 -7.02 2.43
CA GLY A 9 8.07 -6.72 3.31
C GLY A 9 7.93 -5.24 3.67
N GLU A 10 9.05 -4.52 3.77
CA GLU A 10 9.05 -3.08 4.06
C GLU A 10 8.86 -2.23 2.80
N ASP A 11 9.35 -2.69 1.65
CA ASP A 11 9.22 -1.96 0.37
C ASP A 11 7.76 -1.91 -0.12
N PHE A 12 6.93 -2.93 0.15
CA PHE A 12 5.49 -2.90 -0.17
C PHE A 12 4.67 -1.94 0.72
N LEU A 13 5.20 -1.57 1.89
CA LEU A 13 4.61 -0.53 2.75
C LEU A 13 5.03 0.88 2.31
N ARG A 14 5.99 1.00 1.39
CA ARG A 14 6.45 2.28 0.89
C ARG A 14 5.53 2.77 -0.22
N ILE A 15 4.64 3.68 0.16
CA ILE A 15 3.80 4.40 -0.79
C ILE A 15 4.67 5.45 -1.49
N PRO A 16 4.80 5.41 -2.84
CA PRO A 16 5.55 6.43 -3.57
C PRO A 16 4.88 7.80 -3.40
N LYS A 17 5.64 8.89 -3.52
CA LYS A 17 5.04 10.23 -3.55
C LYS A 17 4.30 10.41 -4.88
N LEU A 18 3.06 10.89 -4.85
CA LEU A 18 2.34 11.26 -6.07
C LEU A 18 3.04 12.44 -6.75
N ALA A 19 3.34 12.28 -8.04
CA ALA A 19 3.93 13.32 -8.87
C ALA A 19 2.94 14.47 -9.05
N ALA A 20 3.46 15.69 -9.19
CA ALA A 20 2.61 16.89 -9.26
C ALA A 20 1.74 16.93 -10.52
N ASP A 21 2.20 16.28 -11.60
CA ASP A 21 1.48 16.09 -12.87
C ASP A 21 0.60 14.83 -12.88
N GLY A 22 0.66 14.01 -11.82
CA GLY A 22 -0.11 12.79 -11.70
C GLY A 22 0.35 11.63 -12.60
N GLU A 23 1.52 11.72 -13.24
CA GLU A 23 2.00 10.67 -14.16
C GLU A 23 2.06 9.28 -13.49
N ASN A 24 2.45 9.23 -12.22
CA ASN A 24 2.54 7.99 -11.45
C ASN A 24 1.26 7.64 -10.67
N TRP A 25 0.10 8.21 -11.03
CA TRP A 25 -1.16 8.00 -10.31
C TRP A 25 -1.53 6.52 -10.13
N MET A 26 -1.39 5.71 -11.17
CA MET A 26 -1.76 4.29 -11.12
C MET A 26 -0.88 3.52 -10.12
N MET A 27 0.44 3.74 -10.14
CA MET A 27 1.38 3.11 -9.21
C MET A 27 1.15 3.58 -7.77
N TYR A 28 0.91 4.88 -7.59
CA TYR A 28 0.55 5.46 -6.29
C TYR A 28 -0.68 4.79 -5.69
N LYS A 29 -1.75 4.67 -6.49
CA LYS A 29 -3.01 4.08 -6.06
C LYS A 29 -2.86 2.61 -5.68
N GLU A 30 -2.12 1.84 -6.47
CA GLU A 30 -1.88 0.41 -6.21
C GLU A 30 -1.10 0.19 -4.91
N HIS A 31 0.01 0.90 -4.71
CA HIS A 31 0.80 0.80 -3.48
C HIS A 31 0.06 1.30 -2.24
N LEU A 32 -0.76 2.36 -2.38
CA LEU A 32 -1.63 2.84 -1.31
C LEU A 32 -2.63 1.76 -0.90
N GLN A 33 -3.28 1.09 -1.86
CA GLN A 33 -4.24 0.03 -1.57
C GLN A 33 -3.58 -1.17 -0.89
N TRP A 34 -2.42 -1.63 -1.37
CA TRP A 34 -1.67 -2.71 -0.72
C TRP A 34 -1.22 -2.36 0.69
N SER A 35 -0.79 -1.12 0.93
CA SER A 35 -0.38 -0.68 2.27
C SER A 35 -1.55 -0.68 3.27
N ILE A 36 -2.77 -0.45 2.78
CA ILE A 36 -3.99 -0.44 3.60
C ILE A 36 -4.48 -1.87 3.84
N ASP A 37 -4.45 -2.71 2.81
CA ASP A 37 -4.75 -4.15 2.88
C ASP A 37 -3.80 -4.88 3.83
N ALA A 38 -2.49 -4.62 3.75
CA ALA A 38 -1.48 -5.18 4.64
C ALA A 38 -1.68 -4.80 6.12
N ARG A 39 -2.44 -3.74 6.39
CA ARG A 39 -2.82 -3.31 7.75
C ARG A 39 -4.19 -3.84 8.19
N GLY A 40 -4.87 -4.60 7.32
CA GLY A 40 -6.23 -5.09 7.58
C GLY A 40 -7.27 -3.97 7.61
N LEU A 41 -7.01 -2.82 6.97
CA LEU A 41 -7.89 -1.65 7.03
C LEU A 41 -8.72 -1.47 5.75
N LEU A 42 -8.67 -2.43 4.82
CA LEU A 42 -9.36 -2.32 3.53
C LEU A 42 -10.88 -2.20 3.72
N GLY A 43 -11.44 -2.91 4.72
CA GLY A 43 -12.87 -2.87 5.03
C GLY A 43 -13.36 -1.50 5.49
N HIS A 44 -12.48 -0.66 6.04
CA HIS A 44 -12.83 0.72 6.40
C HIS A 44 -12.92 1.65 5.18
N LEU A 45 -12.23 1.32 4.08
CA LEU A 45 -12.31 2.11 2.86
C LEU A 45 -13.55 1.79 2.03
N ASP A 46 -13.92 0.51 1.94
CA ASP A 46 -15.09 0.06 1.19
C ASP A 46 -16.39 0.08 2.02
N GLY A 47 -16.29 0.35 3.32
CA GLY A 47 -17.41 0.49 4.24
C GLY A 47 -17.97 -0.83 4.74
N THR A 48 -17.31 -1.96 4.47
CA THR A 48 -17.67 -3.27 5.03
C THR A 48 -17.34 -3.37 6.52
N GLU A 49 -16.37 -2.59 7.00
CA GLU A 49 -16.01 -2.48 8.41
C GLU A 49 -16.22 -1.06 8.91
N THR A 50 -17.17 -0.88 9.82
CA THR A 50 -17.55 0.45 10.36
C THR A 50 -16.91 0.78 11.71
N LYS A 51 -16.17 -0.17 12.32
CA LYS A 51 -15.53 -0.02 13.63
C LYS A 51 -14.11 -0.61 13.60
N PRO A 52 -13.09 0.11 14.12
CA PRO A 52 -11.71 -0.36 14.18
C PRO A 52 -11.50 -1.48 15.21
#